data_AF-A0A8C7WZU8-F1
#
_entry.id   AF-A0A8C7WZU8-F1
#
_cell.length_a   1.000
_cell.length_b   1.000
_cell.length_c   1.000
_cell.angle_alpha   90.00
_cell.angle_beta   90.00
_cell.angle_gamma   90.00
#
_symmetry.space_group_name_H-M   'P 1'
#
loop_
_entity.id
_entity.type
_entity.pdbx_description
1 polymer ?
#
loop_
_entity_poly.entity_id
_entity_poly.type
_entity_poly.pdbx_seq_one_letter_code
_entity_poly.pdbx_strand_id
1 'polypeptide(L)'
;WFWVSSPRLPATAPPEAVPQEDDQVSLRSSAGAPPAATQSGSASALIQVWDGEEAPVSGRRASLSDLSGPEDIEVLSVRQLKEILARNFVDYKGCCEKWELMERVTRLYQDQQNLLGEYGAGAQEEDLCRICMDSPIDCVLLECGHMTTCTKCGKRMSECPICRQFVVRAVHVFRP
;
A
#
# COMPACT_ATOMS: atom_id res chain seq x y z
N TRP A 1 -8.16 -37.18 47.70
CA TRP A 1 -7.31 -36.66 48.79
C TRP A 1 -6.42 -37.80 49.22
N PHE A 2 -5.22 -38.04 48.70
CA PHE A 2 -4.06 -37.17 48.53
C PHE A 2 -3.25 -37.68 47.33
N TRP A 3 -2.85 -36.79 46.41
CA TRP A 3 -1.70 -37.03 45.55
C TRP A 3 -0.49 -36.41 46.25
N VAL A 4 0.49 -37.24 46.56
CA VAL A 4 1.71 -36.90 47.30
C VAL A 4 2.66 -36.13 46.39
N SER A 5 3.20 -35.04 46.93
CA SER A 5 4.26 -34.22 46.37
C SER A 5 5.49 -35.03 45.95
N SER A 6 6.13 -34.60 44.86
CA SER A 6 7.46 -35.07 44.45
C SER A 6 8.08 -34.06 43.47
N PRO A 7 9.42 -34.04 43.32
CA PRO A 7 10.25 -33.06 44.03
C PRO A 7 10.91 -32.04 43.10
N ARG A 8 11.39 -30.95 43.70
CA ARG A 8 12.23 -29.92 43.09
C ARG A 8 13.59 -30.53 42.69
N LEU A 9 13.96 -30.44 41.41
CA LEU A 9 15.30 -30.74 40.92
C LEU A 9 16.08 -29.45 40.60
N PRO A 10 17.42 -29.48 40.69
CA PRO A 10 18.25 -28.29 40.85
C PRO A 10 18.59 -27.57 39.54
N ALA A 11 18.91 -26.29 39.67
CA ALA A 11 19.35 -25.41 38.59
C ALA A 11 20.75 -25.81 38.10
N THR A 12 20.88 -26.02 36.78
CA THR A 12 22.18 -26.13 36.09
C THR A 12 22.52 -24.81 35.41
N ALA A 13 23.74 -24.35 35.66
CA ALA A 13 24.35 -23.13 35.09
C ALA A 13 24.55 -23.23 33.57
N PRO A 14 24.71 -22.10 32.84
CA PRO A 14 24.96 -22.09 31.41
C PRO A 14 26.46 -22.27 31.08
N PRO A 15 26.83 -22.98 30.00
CA PRO A 15 28.16 -22.86 29.41
C PRO A 15 28.23 -21.81 28.30
N GLU A 16 29.46 -21.35 28.13
CA GLU A 16 29.99 -20.17 27.45
C GLU A 16 29.79 -20.05 25.93
N ALA A 17 29.98 -18.81 25.47
CA ALA A 17 30.00 -18.34 24.10
C ALA A 17 31.22 -18.83 23.29
N VAL A 18 31.03 -19.04 21.98
CA VAL A 18 32.09 -19.20 20.96
C VAL A 18 31.65 -18.44 19.68
N PRO A 19 32.57 -17.81 18.93
CA PRO A 19 32.31 -16.58 18.18
C PRO A 19 31.90 -16.77 16.71
N GLN A 20 31.38 -15.69 16.14
CA GLN A 20 31.03 -15.52 14.72
C GLN A 20 32.29 -15.47 13.83
N GLU A 21 32.24 -16.19 12.71
CA GLU A 21 33.15 -16.00 11.57
C GLU A 21 32.44 -15.24 10.45
N ASP A 22 33.13 -14.19 10.01
CA ASP A 22 32.85 -13.30 8.88
C ASP A 22 33.30 -13.99 7.59
N ASP A 23 32.50 -13.96 6.52
CA ASP A 23 33.06 -14.04 5.17
C ASP A 23 32.24 -13.19 4.19
N GLN A 24 32.84 -12.05 3.87
CA GLN A 24 32.54 -11.22 2.71
C GLN A 24 32.65 -12.01 1.41
N VAL A 25 31.71 -11.79 0.49
CA VAL A 25 32.13 -11.62 -0.91
C VAL A 25 31.34 -10.55 -1.64
N SER A 26 32.13 -9.66 -2.23
CA SER A 26 31.80 -8.50 -3.04
C SER A 26 31.08 -8.87 -4.34
N LEU A 27 30.35 -7.92 -4.95
CA LEU A 27 30.83 -7.16 -6.12
C LEU A 27 29.70 -6.42 -6.87
N ARG A 28 29.95 -5.10 -7.01
CA ARG A 28 29.85 -4.22 -8.18
C ARG A 28 28.49 -3.72 -8.71
N SER A 29 28.32 -2.41 -8.56
CA SER A 29 27.48 -1.51 -9.35
C SER A 29 28.08 -1.26 -10.75
N SER A 30 27.25 -0.88 -11.74
CA SER A 30 27.39 0.38 -12.52
C SER A 30 26.46 0.45 -13.74
N ALA A 31 26.06 1.68 -14.07
CA ALA A 31 25.11 2.13 -15.08
C ALA A 31 25.62 2.13 -16.53
N GLY A 32 24.71 2.33 -17.50
CA GLY A 32 25.03 2.69 -18.88
C GLY A 32 23.80 2.82 -19.79
N ALA A 33 23.68 3.99 -20.45
CA ALA A 33 22.55 4.47 -21.26
C ALA A 33 22.66 4.05 -22.77
N PRO A 34 21.72 4.47 -23.67
CA PRO A 34 21.45 3.86 -24.99
C PRO A 34 22.07 4.61 -26.21
N PRO A 35 21.91 4.06 -27.43
CA PRO A 35 21.39 4.82 -28.60
C PRO A 35 20.62 3.91 -29.59
N ALA A 36 20.09 4.27 -30.77
CA ALA A 36 19.32 5.37 -31.33
C ALA A 36 18.87 4.96 -32.77
N ALA A 37 17.69 5.43 -33.21
CA ALA A 37 17.29 5.83 -34.59
C ALA A 37 16.98 4.84 -35.76
N THR A 38 15.91 5.23 -36.50
CA THR A 38 15.67 5.20 -37.98
C THR A 38 14.42 4.40 -38.40
N GLN A 39 13.23 4.98 -38.65
CA GLN A 39 12.68 5.82 -39.76
C GLN A 39 12.18 5.07 -41.02
N SER A 40 10.87 5.19 -41.29
CA SER A 40 10.16 5.43 -42.57
C SER A 40 8.66 5.16 -42.34
N GLY A 41 7.64 5.91 -42.75
CA GLY A 41 7.52 7.02 -43.69
C GLY A 41 6.35 6.71 -44.65
N SER A 42 5.15 7.27 -44.43
CA SER A 42 4.27 7.70 -45.53
C SER A 42 3.24 8.71 -45.01
N ALA A 43 3.17 9.83 -45.74
CA ALA A 43 2.32 10.97 -45.47
C ALA A 43 1.02 10.88 -46.27
N SER A 44 -0.07 11.39 -45.70
CA SER A 44 -1.15 12.05 -46.45
C SER A 44 -1.89 12.98 -45.50
N ALA A 45 -1.70 14.28 -45.72
CA ALA A 45 -2.45 15.36 -45.09
C ALA A 45 -3.59 15.79 -46.02
N LEU A 46 -4.74 16.20 -45.48
CA LEU A 46 -5.48 17.40 -45.91
C LEU A 46 -6.53 17.79 -44.83
N ILE A 47 -6.26 18.83 -44.01
CA ILE A 47 -6.87 20.20 -43.98
C ILE A 47 -8.25 20.25 -43.26
N GLN A 48 -8.31 20.63 -41.97
CA GLN A 48 -8.58 21.95 -41.33
C GLN A 48 -10.07 22.37 -41.40
N VAL A 49 -10.71 22.86 -40.33
CA VAL A 49 -10.63 24.25 -39.83
C VAL A 49 -11.30 24.31 -38.44
N TRP A 50 -10.71 25.01 -37.46
CA TRP A 50 -11.47 25.56 -36.33
C TRP A 50 -10.99 27.00 -36.08
N ASP A 51 -11.92 27.95 -36.18
CA ASP A 51 -11.70 29.39 -36.04
C ASP A 51 -12.55 29.95 -34.87
N GLY A 52 -11.96 30.90 -34.14
CA GLY A 52 -12.55 31.79 -33.11
C GLY A 52 -12.71 31.20 -31.70
N GLU A 53 -12.29 31.80 -30.57
CA GLU A 53 -11.77 33.15 -30.28
C GLU A 53 -11.26 33.17 -28.80
N GLU A 54 -10.02 33.66 -28.58
CA GLU A 54 -9.40 34.32 -27.40
C GLU A 54 -9.24 33.68 -25.97
N ALA A 55 -8.09 33.95 -25.34
CA ALA A 55 -7.40 33.23 -24.22
C ALA A 55 -7.61 33.82 -22.78
N PRO A 56 -7.07 33.28 -21.63
CA PRO A 56 -5.68 32.84 -21.38
C PRO A 56 -5.47 31.48 -20.64
N VAL A 57 -4.21 31.04 -20.67
CA VAL A 57 -3.63 29.81 -20.13
C VAL A 57 -3.83 29.63 -18.62
N SER A 58 -4.38 28.48 -18.22
CA SER A 58 -3.91 27.76 -17.03
C SER A 58 -3.51 26.36 -17.49
N GLY A 59 -2.24 26.23 -17.87
CA GLY A 59 -1.66 25.09 -18.59
C GLY A 59 -1.53 23.81 -17.77
N ARG A 60 -2.42 23.56 -16.81
CA ARG A 60 -2.57 22.26 -16.17
C ARG A 60 -3.80 21.59 -16.76
N ARG A 61 -3.57 20.47 -17.46
CA ARG A 61 -4.65 19.57 -17.88
C ARG A 61 -5.36 19.12 -16.60
N ALA A 62 -6.69 19.27 -16.55
CA ALA A 62 -7.46 18.88 -15.38
C ALA A 62 -7.23 17.41 -15.03
N SER A 63 -7.12 17.08 -13.74
CA SER A 63 -6.89 15.72 -13.26
C SER A 63 -7.81 15.38 -12.09
N LEU A 64 -8.00 14.09 -11.82
CA LEU A 64 -8.77 13.64 -10.65
C LEU A 64 -8.12 14.04 -9.33
N SER A 65 -6.79 14.15 -9.31
CA SER A 65 -6.02 14.50 -8.10
C SER A 65 -6.23 15.94 -7.65
N ASP A 66 -6.79 16.80 -8.52
CA ASP A 66 -7.09 18.19 -8.20
C ASP A 66 -8.47 18.36 -7.51
N LEU A 67 -9.26 17.29 -7.40
CA LEU A 67 -10.61 17.29 -6.83
C LEU A 67 -10.56 16.82 -5.37
N SER A 68 -11.19 17.58 -4.47
CA SER A 68 -11.31 17.24 -3.05
C SER A 68 -12.71 16.74 -2.69
N GLY A 69 -13.73 17.07 -3.50
CA GLY A 69 -15.10 16.61 -3.26
C GLY A 69 -15.99 16.62 -4.51
N PRO A 70 -17.23 16.12 -4.39
CA PRO A 70 -18.19 16.10 -5.50
C PRO A 70 -18.59 17.51 -5.98
N GLU A 71 -18.53 18.51 -5.10
CA GLU A 71 -18.84 19.91 -5.43
C GLU A 71 -17.85 20.49 -6.47
N ASP A 72 -16.59 20.04 -6.44
CA ASP A 72 -15.58 20.46 -7.41
C ASP A 72 -15.94 19.98 -8.84
N ILE A 73 -16.62 18.85 -8.96
CA ILE A 73 -17.03 18.27 -10.25
C ILE A 73 -18.13 19.13 -10.89
N GLU A 74 -19.02 19.72 -10.09
CA GLU A 74 -20.14 20.54 -10.57
C GLU A 74 -19.66 21.83 -11.25
N VAL A 75 -18.58 22.43 -10.73
CA VAL A 75 -18.01 23.69 -11.24
C VAL A 75 -17.10 23.49 -12.45
N LEU A 76 -16.74 22.25 -12.80
CA LEU A 76 -15.93 21.96 -13.99
C LEU A 76 -16.67 22.33 -15.29
N SER A 77 -15.90 22.86 -16.24
CA SER A 77 -16.35 23.00 -17.62
C SER A 77 -16.44 21.64 -18.32
N VAL A 78 -17.25 21.56 -19.38
CA VAL A 78 -17.36 20.36 -20.23
C VAL A 78 -16.00 19.91 -20.78
N ARG A 79 -15.12 20.86 -21.09
CA ARG A 79 -13.76 20.58 -21.55
C ARG A 79 -12.95 19.87 -20.46
N GLN A 80 -12.98 20.37 -19.21
CA GLN A 80 -12.24 19.78 -18.10
C GLN A 80 -12.77 18.40 -17.73
N LEU A 81 -14.10 18.19 -17.74
CA LEU A 81 -14.70 16.87 -17.53
C LEU A 81 -14.20 15.86 -18.59
N LYS A 82 -14.20 16.24 -19.87
CA LYS A 82 -13.68 15.39 -20.95
C LYS A 82 -12.17 15.14 -20.85
N GLU A 83 -11.39 16.15 -20.43
CA GLU A 83 -9.95 15.99 -20.19
C GLU A 83 -9.67 14.97 -19.08
N ILE A 84 -10.40 15.04 -17.97
CA ILE A 84 -10.30 14.08 -16.86
C ILE A 84 -10.65 12.67 -17.34
N LEU A 85 -11.77 12.48 -18.03
CA LEU A 85 -12.19 11.16 -18.52
C LEU A 85 -11.17 10.59 -19.53
N ALA A 86 -10.68 11.41 -20.47
CA ALA A 86 -9.69 11.00 -21.45
C ALA A 86 -8.36 10.58 -20.82
N ARG A 87 -7.88 11.30 -19.79
CA ARG A 87 -6.63 10.98 -19.08
C ARG A 87 -6.70 9.67 -18.30
N ASN A 88 -7.90 9.27 -17.90
CA ASN A 88 -8.15 8.02 -17.17
C ASN A 88 -8.71 6.92 -18.07
N PHE A 89 -8.62 7.08 -19.40
CA PHE A 89 -9.09 6.11 -20.39
C PHE A 89 -10.57 5.71 -20.24
N VAL A 90 -11.41 6.61 -19.72
CA VAL A 90 -12.85 6.40 -19.62
C VAL A 90 -13.52 6.90 -20.89
N ASP A 91 -14.24 6.02 -21.57
CA ASP A 91 -15.00 6.40 -22.76
C ASP A 91 -16.22 7.25 -22.37
N TYR A 92 -16.38 8.33 -23.11
CA TYR A 92 -17.49 9.27 -22.96
C TYR A 92 -18.18 9.56 -24.30
N LYS A 93 -17.96 8.71 -25.31
CA LYS A 93 -18.75 8.77 -26.54
C LYS A 93 -20.24 8.60 -26.20
N GLY A 94 -21.08 9.41 -26.85
CA GLY A 94 -22.51 9.40 -26.62
C GLY A 94 -23.00 10.22 -25.42
N CYS A 95 -22.12 10.88 -24.65
CA CYS A 95 -22.56 11.89 -23.68
C CYS A 95 -23.01 13.14 -24.43
N CYS A 96 -24.30 13.43 -24.41
CA CYS A 96 -24.91 14.59 -25.02
C CYS A 96 -24.98 15.78 -24.05
N GLU A 97 -25.02 15.52 -22.75
CA GLU A 97 -25.23 16.54 -21.73
C GLU A 97 -24.10 16.61 -20.69
N LYS A 98 -23.96 17.78 -20.03
CA LYS A 98 -22.92 18.00 -19.01
C LYS A 98 -23.10 17.03 -17.82
N TRP A 99 -24.33 16.75 -17.43
CA TRP A 99 -24.63 15.88 -16.29
C TRP A 99 -24.12 14.45 -16.53
N GLU A 100 -24.20 13.91 -17.75
CA GLU A 100 -23.71 12.57 -18.07
C GLU A 100 -22.18 12.45 -17.95
N LEU A 101 -21.47 13.53 -18.26
CA LEU A 101 -20.03 13.63 -18.06
C LEU A 101 -19.70 13.75 -16.57
N MET A 102 -20.45 14.57 -15.84
CA MET A 102 -20.31 14.69 -14.39
C MET A 102 -20.53 13.34 -13.70
N GLU A 103 -21.56 12.60 -14.06
CA GLU A 103 -21.85 11.28 -13.47
C GLU A 103 -20.70 10.30 -13.72
N ARG A 104 -20.15 10.25 -14.94
CA ARG A 104 -18.97 9.44 -15.25
C ARG A 104 -17.74 9.86 -14.44
N VAL A 105 -17.49 11.16 -14.28
CA VAL A 105 -16.36 11.67 -13.48
C VAL A 105 -16.57 11.39 -12.00
N THR A 106 -17.78 11.55 -11.48
CA THR A 106 -18.15 11.24 -10.09
C THR A 106 -17.93 9.76 -9.79
N ARG A 107 -18.37 8.87 -10.67
CA ARG A 107 -18.13 7.43 -10.53
C ARG A 107 -16.63 7.11 -10.52
N LEU A 108 -15.89 7.67 -11.47
CA LEU A 108 -14.44 7.50 -11.56
C LEU A 108 -13.72 8.02 -10.31
N TYR A 109 -14.16 9.15 -9.76
CA TYR A 109 -13.62 9.72 -8.52
C TYR A 109 -13.90 8.83 -7.30
N GLN A 110 -15.13 8.32 -7.18
CA GLN A 110 -15.50 7.38 -6.12
C GLN A 110 -14.72 6.07 -6.20
N ASP A 111 -14.57 5.50 -7.40
CA ASP A 111 -13.78 4.28 -7.62
C ASP A 111 -12.33 4.51 -7.18
N GLN A 112 -11.74 5.66 -7.52
CA GLN A 112 -10.38 6.02 -7.10
C GLN A 112 -10.27 6.18 -5.58
N GLN A 113 -11.26 6.79 -4.92
CA GLN A 113 -11.29 6.91 -3.46
C GLN A 113 -11.48 5.57 -2.78
N ASN A 114 -12.34 4.70 -3.32
CA ASN A 114 -12.58 3.38 -2.76
C ASN A 114 -11.32 2.52 -2.82
N LEU A 115 -10.59 2.55 -3.94
CA LEU A 115 -9.29 1.89 -4.06
C LEU A 115 -8.32 2.42 -2.99
N LEU A 116 -8.16 3.74 -2.86
CA LEU A 116 -7.28 4.33 -1.86
C LEU A 116 -7.70 4.00 -0.41
N GLY A 117 -9.00 3.96 -0.15
CA GLY A 117 -9.58 3.60 1.14
C GLY A 117 -9.37 2.13 1.49
N GLU A 118 -9.50 1.22 0.52
CA GLU A 118 -9.29 -0.22 0.71
C GLU A 118 -7.82 -0.53 1.03
N TYR A 119 -6.87 0.07 0.31
CA TYR A 119 -5.43 -0.08 0.61
C TYR A 119 -5.04 0.56 1.95
N GLY A 120 -5.64 1.70 2.32
CA GLY A 120 -5.35 2.38 3.58
C GLY A 120 -5.94 1.70 4.82
N ALA A 121 -7.15 1.17 4.70
CA ALA A 121 -7.84 0.48 5.80
C ALA A 121 -7.27 -0.92 6.04
N GLY A 122 -6.94 -1.67 4.98
CA GLY A 122 -6.34 -3.00 5.08
C GLY A 122 -4.96 -2.97 5.74
N ALA A 123 -4.12 -1.99 5.38
CA ALA A 123 -2.79 -1.84 5.96
C ALA A 123 -2.81 -1.63 7.49
N GLN A 124 -3.81 -0.93 8.02
CA GLN A 124 -3.94 -0.72 9.47
C GLN A 124 -4.40 -1.98 10.21
N GLU A 125 -5.24 -2.81 9.59
CA GLU A 125 -5.72 -4.06 10.21
C GLU A 125 -4.64 -5.16 10.20
N GLU A 126 -3.79 -5.19 9.17
CA GLU A 126 -2.69 -6.16 9.06
C GLU A 126 -1.69 -6.04 10.22
N ASP A 127 -1.48 -4.82 10.73
CA ASP A 127 -0.58 -4.47 11.84
C ASP A 127 -1.22 -4.66 13.22
N LEU A 128 -2.49 -5.03 13.32
CA LEU A 128 -3.16 -5.30 14.59
C LEU A 128 -2.89 -6.73 15.08
N CYS A 129 -2.81 -6.88 16.40
CA CYS A 129 -2.71 -8.14 17.09
C CYS A 129 -3.83 -9.07 16.67
N ARG A 130 -3.51 -10.23 16.08
CA ARG A 130 -4.50 -11.20 15.57
C ARG A 130 -5.34 -11.88 16.65
N ILE A 131 -5.06 -11.60 17.92
CA ILE A 131 -5.77 -12.17 19.07
C ILE A 131 -6.82 -11.20 19.62
N CYS A 132 -6.49 -9.91 19.75
CA CYS A 132 -7.42 -8.93 20.29
C CYS A 132 -7.97 -7.95 19.26
N MET A 133 -7.34 -7.79 18.10
CA MET A 133 -7.65 -6.77 17.08
C MET A 133 -7.70 -5.32 17.61
N ASP A 134 -7.27 -5.07 18.85
CA ASP A 134 -7.35 -3.75 19.50
C ASP A 134 -6.02 -3.00 19.61
N SER A 135 -4.90 -3.70 19.47
CA SER A 135 -3.56 -3.15 19.74
C SER A 135 -2.58 -3.62 18.68
N PRO A 136 -1.58 -2.80 18.30
CA PRO A 136 -0.63 -3.18 17.27
C PRO A 136 0.18 -4.41 17.67
N ILE A 137 0.68 -5.12 16.67
CA ILE A 137 1.65 -6.20 16.85
C ILE A 137 2.95 -5.58 17.33
N ASP A 138 3.24 -5.69 18.63
CA ASP A 138 4.42 -5.12 19.27
C ASP A 138 5.26 -6.21 19.97
N CYS A 139 4.97 -7.50 19.75
CA CYS A 139 5.57 -8.60 20.47
C CYS A 139 6.17 -9.65 19.53
N VAL A 140 7.36 -10.14 19.87
CA VAL A 140 7.97 -11.34 19.29
C VAL A 140 7.87 -12.50 20.27
N LEU A 141 7.48 -13.67 19.79
CA LEU A 141 7.40 -14.91 20.56
C LEU A 141 8.71 -15.68 20.43
N LEU A 142 9.45 -15.84 21.53
CA LEU A 142 10.77 -16.48 21.49
C LEU A 142 10.70 -18.01 21.42
N GLU A 143 11.79 -18.55 20.90
CA GLU A 143 12.01 -19.86 20.26
C GLU A 143 11.50 -19.97 18.80
N CYS A 144 10.47 -19.22 18.38
CA CYS A 144 9.94 -19.30 17.01
C CYS A 144 9.98 -17.99 16.20
N GLY A 145 10.10 -16.82 16.84
CA GLY A 145 10.29 -15.53 16.16
C GLY A 145 9.04 -14.90 15.52
N HIS A 146 7.87 -15.54 15.58
CA HIS A 146 6.66 -14.99 14.96
C HIS A 146 6.14 -13.74 15.69
N MET A 147 5.89 -12.67 14.92
CA MET A 147 5.29 -11.42 15.37
C MET A 147 3.86 -11.34 14.86
N THR A 148 2.89 -11.66 15.71
CA THR A 148 1.46 -11.71 15.32
C THR A 148 0.54 -11.19 16.43
N THR A 149 1.10 -10.88 17.60
CA THR A 149 0.35 -10.46 18.78
C THR A 149 0.90 -9.18 19.37
N CYS A 150 0.06 -8.47 20.12
CA CYS A 150 0.50 -7.45 21.07
C CYS A 150 1.04 -8.13 22.34
N THR A 151 1.81 -7.41 23.14
CA THR A 151 2.51 -7.91 24.32
C THR A 151 1.54 -8.40 25.40
N LYS A 152 0.35 -7.80 25.48
CA LYS A 152 -0.72 -8.24 26.40
C LYS A 152 -1.25 -9.64 26.04
N CYS A 153 -1.40 -9.92 24.75
CA CYS A 153 -1.81 -11.23 24.27
C CYS A 153 -0.64 -12.23 24.28
N GLY A 154 0.55 -11.78 23.85
CA GLY A 154 1.84 -12.48 23.90
C GLY A 154 2.17 -13.11 25.25
N LYS A 155 1.85 -12.42 26.35
CA LYS A 155 2.13 -12.92 27.72
C LYS A 155 1.15 -13.99 28.22
N ARG A 156 -0.01 -14.16 27.58
CA ARG A 156 -1.09 -15.07 28.04
C ARG A 156 -1.17 -16.37 27.26
N MET A 157 -0.27 -16.56 26.29
CA MET A 157 -0.28 -17.70 25.38
C MET A 157 0.83 -18.69 25.72
N SER A 158 0.51 -19.99 25.64
CA SER A 158 1.47 -21.08 25.82
C SER A 158 2.08 -21.56 24.50
N GLU A 159 1.40 -21.32 23.37
CA GLU A 159 1.82 -21.77 22.04
C GLU A 159 1.66 -20.63 21.02
N CYS A 160 2.54 -20.60 20.02
CA CYS A 160 2.46 -19.66 18.91
C CYS A 160 1.26 -20.01 18.00
N PRO A 161 0.39 -19.05 17.61
CA PRO A 161 -0.76 -19.33 16.74
C PRO A 161 -0.36 -19.63 15.30
N ILE A 162 0.89 -19.34 14.91
CA ILE A 162 1.40 -19.60 13.57
C ILE A 162 1.98 -21.02 13.47
N CYS A 163 2.93 -21.36 14.33
CA CYS A 163 3.68 -22.62 14.24
C CYS A 163 3.41 -23.62 15.37
N ARG A 164 2.57 -23.28 16.35
CA ARG A 164 2.22 -24.09 17.53
C ARG A 164 3.40 -24.47 18.44
N GLN A 165 4.56 -23.85 18.25
CA GLN A 165 5.71 -24.03 19.11
C GLN A 165 5.45 -23.39 20.48
N PHE A 166 5.95 -24.02 21.55
CA PHE A 166 5.79 -23.51 22.91
C PHE A 166 6.48 -22.15 23.08
N VAL A 167 5.76 -21.20 23.67
CA VAL A 167 6.25 -19.84 23.90
C VAL A 167 7.03 -19.81 25.22
N VAL A 168 8.36 -19.72 25.13
CA VAL A 168 9.22 -19.61 26.32
C VAL A 168 9.18 -18.19 26.90
N ARG A 169 9.09 -17.18 26.02
CA ARG A 169 9.07 -15.76 26.41
C ARG A 169 8.43 -14.91 25.33
N ALA A 170 7.72 -13.87 25.75
CA ALA A 170 7.16 -12.84 24.90
C ALA A 170 7.88 -11.51 25.15
N VAL A 171 8.49 -10.92 24.12
CA VAL A 171 9.31 -9.70 24.26
C VAL A 171 8.71 -8.59 23.40
N HIS A 172 8.55 -7.42 24.01
CA HIS A 172 8.10 -6.22 23.31
C HIS A 172 9.20 -5.70 22.37
N VAL A 173 8.84 -5.39 21.13
CA VAL A 173 9.72 -4.85 20.08
C VAL A 173 9.35 -3.40 19.83
N PHE A 174 10.35 -2.54 19.73
CA PHE A 174 10.18 -1.15 19.32
C PHE A 174 10.42 -1.04 17.81
N ARG A 175 9.42 -0.60 17.05
CA ARG A 175 9.62 -0.20 15.66
C ARG A 175 10.03 1.29 15.62
N PRO A 176 11.02 1.65 14.77
CA PRO A 176 11.47 3.04 14.61
C PRO A 176 10.42 3.94 13.95
#